data_AF-A0A0F8ZI73-F1
#
_entry.id   AF-A0A0F8ZI73-F1
#
_cell.length_a   1.000
_cell.length_b   1.000
_cell.length_c   1.000
_cell.angle_alpha   90.00
_cell.angle_beta   90.00
_cell.angle_gamma   90.00
#
_symmetry.space_group_name_H-M   'P 1'
#
loop_
_entity.id
_entity.type
_entity.pdbx_description
1 polymer ?
#
loop_
_entity_poly.entity_id
_entity_poly.type
_entity_poly.pdbx_seq_one_letter_code
_entity_poly.pdbx_strand_id
1 'polypeptide(L)'
;MVSSIKEIYKYRELLLVFTKKELKVKYKNSALGFLWSFINPLILVAVYTFVFSIVFPTSIKDHPFPLYLIIGLLPWNFFTIAIAMSTGAIIGNS
;
A
#
# COMPACT_ATOMS: atom_id res chain seq x y z
N MET A 1 26.39 13.45 5.15
CA MET A 1 25.22 12.89 4.43
C MET A 1 25.61 11.82 3.41
N VAL A 2 26.58 12.07 2.50
CA VAL A 2 27.02 11.08 1.49
C VAL A 2 27.64 9.81 2.12
N SER A 3 28.28 9.91 3.29
CA SER A 3 28.83 8.75 4.03
C SER A 3 27.74 7.78 4.49
N SER A 4 26.62 8.28 4.99
CA SER A 4 25.49 7.48 5.50
C SER A 4 24.83 6.68 4.37
N ILE A 5 24.72 7.27 3.17
CA ILE A 5 24.23 6.58 1.97
C ILE A 5 25.18 5.45 1.57
N LYS A 6 26.50 5.66 1.72
CA LYS A 6 27.53 4.65 1.46
C LYS A 6 27.48 3.49 2.46
N GLU A 7 27.20 3.77 3.72
CA GLU A 7 26.98 2.75 4.76
C GLU A 7 25.71 1.94 4.50
N ILE A 8 24.59 2.59 4.16
CA ILE A 8 23.34 1.90 3.76
C ILE A 8 23.62 0.92 2.61
N TYR A 9 24.40 1.35 1.61
CA TYR A 9 24.77 0.50 0.50
C TYR A 9 25.67 -0.68 0.91
N LYS A 10 26.58 -0.47 1.87
CA LYS A 10 27.44 -1.50 2.44
C LYS A 10 26.66 -2.54 3.26
N TYR A 11 25.62 -2.11 3.98
CA TYR A 11 24.76 -2.96 4.81
C TYR A 11 23.47 -3.42 4.10
N ARG A 12 23.42 -3.37 2.76
CA ARG A 12 22.25 -3.79 1.97
C ARG A 12 21.79 -5.22 2.25
N GLU A 13 22.71 -6.12 2.58
CA GLU A 13 22.38 -7.51 2.92
C GLU A 13 21.60 -7.58 4.24
N LEU A 14 22.00 -6.78 5.23
CA LEU A 14 21.31 -6.69 6.51
C LEU A 14 19.88 -6.14 6.32
N LEU A 15 19.73 -5.10 5.50
CA LEU A 15 18.42 -4.55 5.13
C LEU A 15 17.54 -5.60 4.45
N LEU A 16 18.09 -6.36 3.50
CA LEU A 16 17.36 -7.45 2.84
C LEU A 16 16.92 -8.54 3.82
N VAL A 17 17.75 -8.89 4.79
CA VAL A 17 17.41 -9.88 5.82
C VAL A 17 16.28 -9.35 6.72
N PHE A 18 16.35 -8.09 7.15
CA PHE A 18 15.28 -7.47 7.93
C PHE A 18 13.97 -7.38 7.15
N THR A 19 13.99 -6.91 5.90
CA THR A 19 12.80 -6.85 5.05
C THR A 19 12.20 -8.24 4.85
N LYS A 20 13.03 -9.26 4.57
CA LYS A 20 12.53 -10.66 4.45
C LYS A 20 11.89 -11.15 5.75
N LYS A 21 12.48 -10.84 6.90
CA LYS A 21 11.94 -11.20 8.21
C LYS A 21 10.60 -10.50 8.45
N GLU A 22 10.50 -9.20 8.20
CA GLU A 22 9.26 -8.44 8.37
C GLU A 22 8.15 -8.93 7.45
N LEU A 23 8.44 -9.17 6.17
CA LEU A 23 7.47 -9.77 5.25
C LEU A 23 7.03 -11.15 5.76
N LYS A 24 7.97 -12.00 6.18
CA LYS A 24 7.65 -13.33 6.71
C LYS A 24 6.79 -13.26 7.97
N VAL A 25 7.00 -12.28 8.86
CA VAL A 25 6.20 -12.06 10.07
C VAL A 25 4.82 -11.51 9.73
N LYS A 26 4.75 -10.49 8.85
CA LYS A 26 3.50 -9.86 8.40
C LYS A 26 2.57 -10.85 7.70
N TYR A 27 3.13 -11.81 6.95
CA TYR A 27 2.36 -12.82 6.23
C TYR A 27 2.23 -14.17 6.96
N LYS A 28 2.96 -14.40 8.07
CA LYS A 28 2.89 -15.66 8.82
C LYS A 28 1.54 -15.90 9.52
N ASN A 29 0.85 -14.84 9.92
CA ASN A 29 -0.41 -14.90 10.68
C ASN A 29 -1.66 -14.52 9.86
N SER A 30 -1.53 -14.30 8.55
CA SER A 30 -2.66 -13.93 7.70
C SER A 30 -2.98 -15.07 6.76
N ALA A 31 -4.13 -15.73 6.94
CA ALA A 31 -4.53 -16.94 6.19
C ALA A 31 -4.59 -16.73 4.66
N LEU A 32 -4.66 -15.48 4.18
CA LEU A 32 -4.58 -15.10 2.76
C LEU A 32 -3.30 -14.31 2.39
N GLY A 33 -2.38 -14.08 3.33
CA GLY A 33 -1.07 -13.47 3.12
C GLY A 33 -1.09 -12.22 2.20
N PHE A 34 -0.64 -12.42 0.97
CA PHE A 34 -0.55 -11.40 -0.08
C PHE A 34 -1.91 -11.01 -0.69
N LEU A 35 -2.85 -11.96 -0.84
CA LEU A 35 -4.17 -11.71 -1.43
C LEU A 35 -4.97 -10.68 -0.62
N TRP A 36 -4.80 -10.63 0.69
CA TRP A 36 -5.51 -9.67 1.54
C TRP A 36 -5.16 -8.21 1.21
N SER A 37 -3.94 -7.95 0.76
CA SER A 37 -3.50 -6.61 0.33
C SER A 37 -4.14 -6.18 -1.00
N PHE A 38 -4.60 -7.13 -1.82
CA PHE A 38 -5.34 -6.87 -3.06
C PHE A 38 -6.85 -6.77 -2.81
N ILE A 39 -7.38 -7.55 -1.87
CA ILE A 39 -8.82 -7.54 -1.53
C ILE A 39 -9.27 -6.15 -1.05
N ASN A 40 -8.48 -5.47 -0.21
CA ASN A 40 -8.85 -4.15 0.31
C ASN A 40 -9.07 -3.09 -0.79
N PRO A 41 -8.10 -2.82 -1.71
CA PRO A 41 -8.33 -1.90 -2.81
C PRO A 41 -9.41 -2.38 -3.79
N LEU A 42 -9.57 -3.70 -3.99
CA LEU A 42 -10.56 -4.24 -4.92
C LEU A 42 -12.00 -4.08 -4.41
N ILE A 43 -12.24 -4.31 -3.12
CA ILE A 43 -13.53 -4.01 -2.46
C ILE A 43 -13.81 -2.51 -2.54
N LEU A 44 -12.80 -1.68 -2.28
CA LEU A 44 -12.95 -0.23 -2.31
C LEU A 44 -13.35 0.27 -3.71
N VAL A 45 -12.70 -0.22 -4.76
CA VAL A 45 -13.07 0.08 -6.16
C VAL A 45 -14.48 -0.39 -6.47
N ALA A 46 -14.86 -1.59 -6.02
CA ALA A 46 -16.20 -2.13 -6.24
C ALA A 46 -17.28 -1.27 -5.58
N VAL A 47 -17.06 -0.85 -4.33
CA VAL A 47 -17.97 0.05 -3.61
C VAL A 47 -18.10 1.39 -4.32
N TYR A 48 -16.99 2.03 -4.70
CA TYR A 48 -17.05 3.31 -5.40
C TYR A 48 -17.70 3.19 -6.78
N THR A 49 -17.40 2.13 -7.54
CA THR A 49 -18.05 1.87 -8.83
C THR A 49 -19.56 1.67 -8.65
N PHE A 50 -19.98 0.93 -7.64
CA PHE A 50 -21.38 0.69 -7.32
C PHE A 50 -22.10 1.98 -6.91
N VAL A 51 -21.51 2.78 -6.02
CA VAL A 51 -22.07 4.06 -5.57
C VAL A 51 -22.21 5.04 -6.73
N PHE A 52 -21.17 5.22 -7.56
CA PHE A 52 -21.26 6.14 -8.69
C PHE A 52 -22.18 5.63 -9.79
N SER A 53 -22.27 4.32 -10.02
CA SER A 53 -23.17 3.74 -11.01
C SER A 53 -24.65 3.84 -10.62
N ILE A 54 -25.01 3.76 -9.34
CA ILE A 54 -26.41 3.72 -8.88
C ILE A 54 -26.88 5.08 -8.36
N VAL A 55 -26.03 5.82 -7.65
CA VAL A 55 -26.39 7.11 -7.04
C VAL A 55 -26.19 8.28 -8.01
N PHE A 56 -25.25 8.18 -8.96
CA PHE A 56 -24.95 9.21 -9.96
C PHE A 56 -24.95 8.69 -11.41
N PRO A 57 -26.09 8.18 -11.91
CA PRO A 57 -26.18 7.57 -13.24
C PRO A 57 -25.90 8.54 -14.41
N THR A 58 -25.93 9.86 -14.17
CA THR A 58 -25.77 10.90 -15.21
C THR A 58 -24.35 11.47 -15.35
N SER A 59 -23.46 11.24 -14.39
CA SER A 59 -22.10 11.85 -14.38
C SER A 59 -21.04 11.05 -15.16
N ILE A 60 -21.38 9.87 -15.69
CA ILE A 60 -20.43 8.89 -16.26
C ILE A 60 -20.54 8.78 -17.79
N LYS A 61 -21.07 9.80 -18.48
CA LYS A 61 -21.30 9.68 -19.93
C LYS A 61 -20.01 9.56 -20.76
N ASP A 62 -18.87 10.08 -20.30
CA ASP A 62 -17.69 10.21 -21.18
C ASP A 62 -16.34 9.70 -20.62
N HIS A 63 -16.25 9.24 -19.37
CA HIS A 63 -14.97 8.77 -18.81
C HIS A 63 -15.09 7.55 -17.88
N PRO A 64 -14.12 6.60 -17.91
CA PRO A 64 -14.07 5.47 -16.99
C PRO A 64 -13.69 5.94 -15.57
N PHE A 65 -14.70 6.38 -14.81
CA PHE A 65 -14.58 6.82 -13.42
C PHE A 65 -13.85 5.84 -12.49
N PRO A 66 -14.01 4.50 -12.61
CA PRO A 66 -13.26 3.54 -11.81
C PRO A 66 -11.74 3.63 -12.04
N LEU A 67 -11.31 3.91 -13.28
CA LEU A 67 -9.90 4.01 -13.63
C LEU A 67 -9.25 5.23 -12.97
N TYR A 68 -9.95 6.37 -12.97
CA TYR A 68 -9.49 7.60 -12.31
C TYR A 68 -9.30 7.40 -10.80
N LEU A 69 -10.26 6.75 -10.14
CA LEU A 69 -10.15 6.42 -8.73
C LEU A 69 -8.99 5.48 -8.43
N ILE A 70 -8.81 4.42 -9.22
CA ILE A 70 -7.72 3.46 -9.02
C ILE A 70 -6.35 4.16 -9.12
N ILE A 71 -6.16 5.00 -10.14
CA ILE A 71 -4.90 5.70 -10.39
C ILE A 71 -4.58 6.71 -9.28
N GLY A 72 -5.58 7.38 -8.70
CA GLY A 72 -5.37 8.30 -7.59
C GLY A 72 -5.21 7.60 -6.24
N LEU A 73 -6.08 6.63 -5.94
CA LEU A 73 -6.22 6.10 -4.59
C LEU A 73 -5.22 4.99 -4.25
N LEU A 74 -4.76 4.20 -5.23
CA LEU A 74 -3.72 3.18 -5.00
C LEU A 74 -2.39 3.80 -4.55
N PRO A 75 -1.78 4.75 -5.29
CA PRO A 75 -0.52 5.36 -4.87
C PRO A 75 -0.71 6.17 -3.58
N TRP A 76 -1.86 6.83 -3.40
CA TRP A 76 -2.16 7.53 -2.16
C TRP A 76 -2.24 6.58 -0.95
N ASN A 77 -3.00 5.49 -1.04
CA ASN A 77 -3.06 4.50 0.05
C ASN A 77 -1.69 3.90 0.34
N PHE A 78 -0.93 3.55 -0.71
CA PHE A 78 0.42 3.04 -0.55
C PHE A 78 1.30 4.04 0.21
N PHE A 79 1.23 5.32 -0.14
CA PHE A 79 1.97 6.39 0.53
C PHE A 79 1.57 6.54 1.99
N THR A 80 0.27 6.60 2.31
CA THR A 80 -0.22 6.70 3.70
C THR A 80 0.25 5.51 4.55
N ILE A 81 0.16 4.29 4.01
CA ILE A 81 0.60 3.08 4.71
C ILE A 81 2.12 3.10 4.91
N ALA A 82 2.89 3.45 3.89
CA ALA A 82 4.35 3.49 3.96
C ALA A 82 4.83 4.51 5.00
N ILE A 83 4.24 5.70 5.06
CA ILE A 83 4.57 6.70 6.08
C ILE A 83 4.19 6.21 7.47
N ALA A 84 2.97 5.71 7.65
CA ALA A 84 2.52 5.22 8.95
C ALA A 84 3.42 4.08 9.47
N MET A 85 3.80 3.14 8.60
CA MET A 85 4.75 2.09 8.93
C MET A 85 6.14 2.64 9.26
N SER A 86 6.63 3.63 8.51
CA SER A 86 7.95 4.24 8.74
C SER A 86 8.01 4.97 10.08
N THR A 87 6.97 5.74 10.42
CA THR A 87 6.85 6.41 11.72
C THR A 87 6.70 5.40 12.85
N GLY A 88 5.90 4.34 12.63
CA GLY A 88 5.74 3.24 13.57
C GLY A 88 7.05 2.49 13.84
N ALA A 89 7.93 2.34 12.85
CA ALA A 89 9.24 1.70 13.03
C ALA A 89 10.18 2.49 13.96
N ILE A 90 10.04 3.81 14.02
CA ILE A 90 10.81 4.67 14.93
C ILE A 90 10.27 4.52 16.36
N ILE A 91 8.94 4.54 16.52
CA ILE A 91 8.28 4.48 17.84
C ILE A 91 8.35 3.07 18.43
N GLY A 92 8.15 2.03 17.61
CA GLY A 92 8.14 0.63 18.05
C GLY A 92 9.51 0.05 18.36
N ASN A 93 10.59 0.80 18.12
CA ASN A 93 11.97 0.40 18.40
C ASN A 93 12.63 1.26 19.50
N SER A 94 11.84 1.82 20.42
CA SER A 94 12.31 2.38 21.70
C SER A 94 12.53 1.31 22.75
#